data_AF-A0A5C9ENB3-F1
#
_entry.id   AF-A0A5C9ENB3-F1
#
_cell.length_a   1.000
_cell.length_b   1.000
_cell.length_c   1.000
_cell.angle_alpha   90.00
_cell.angle_beta   90.00
_cell.angle_gamma   90.00
#
_symmetry.space_group_name_H-M   'P 1'
#
loop_
_entity.id
_entity.type
_entity.pdbx_description
1 polymer ?
#
loop_
_entity_poly.entity_id
_entity_poly.type
_entity_poly.pdbx_seq_one_letter_code
_entity_poly.pdbx_strand_id
1 'polypeptide(L)'
;MKMNENEKFRYALFLGCVIPNRYPMIERSIRDVFDELGAEILEMPGAACCPAPGVFRAFHIPTWLVIAARNISIAEEQEASPLTGCNGCYGTLRDAWCDLEENPKEKKEINEYLSKIGRKYTGNYEPKHVVQALYLDMGLDYIRDFIKYQFKDLKVAVHYGCHIVKPSDKRPWGGQYECPTFLDELVELTGAKSIPYKDKYMCCGAGGAVRTAVKEVAADFTREKLTNMREAGVDVIIDCCPFCHLQLDLGQLEVNSIYKDMIGEPFSIPVVYITQLLGVAMGMDPNRLGLIKNHELSGVSPFTSIQPFLDIVKDQLI
;
A
#
# COMPACT_ATOMS: atom_id res chain seq x y z
N MET A 1 -19.73 17.96 -3.54
CA MET A 1 -19.24 19.34 -3.34
C MET A 1 -18.18 19.54 -4.41
N LYS A 2 -18.35 20.47 -5.36
CA LYS A 2 -17.34 20.70 -6.40
C LYS A 2 -16.11 21.30 -5.73
N MET A 3 -14.99 20.58 -5.74
CA MET A 3 -13.72 21.07 -5.20
C MET A 3 -13.32 22.34 -5.97
N ASN A 4 -12.91 23.38 -5.23
CA ASN A 4 -12.43 24.62 -5.82
C ASN A 4 -11.11 24.36 -6.54
N GLU A 5 -10.89 25.01 -7.68
CA GLU A 5 -9.65 24.97 -8.49
C GLU A 5 -8.36 25.39 -7.74
N ASN A 6 -8.46 25.77 -6.45
CA ASN A 6 -7.37 26.18 -5.57
C ASN A 6 -7.10 25.23 -4.39
N GLU A 7 -7.81 24.10 -4.25
CA GLU A 7 -7.45 23.09 -3.24
C GLU A 7 -6.32 22.21 -3.79
N LYS A 8 -5.08 22.61 -3.51
CA LYS A 8 -3.91 21.75 -3.72
C LYS A 8 -4.09 20.45 -2.94
N PHE A 9 -3.89 19.30 -3.59
CA PHE A 9 -3.77 18.01 -2.93
C PHE A 9 -2.64 18.09 -1.89
N ARG A 10 -2.95 18.07 -0.60
CA ARG A 10 -1.97 18.29 0.48
C ARG A 10 -2.05 17.17 1.51
N TYR A 11 -0.95 16.48 1.72
CA TYR A 11 -0.89 15.29 2.55
C TYR A 11 0.38 15.24 3.39
N ALA A 12 0.30 14.64 4.58
CA ALA A 12 1.46 14.34 5.40
C ALA A 12 1.83 12.85 5.24
N LEU A 13 2.99 12.54 4.64
CA LEU A 13 3.36 11.18 4.28
C LEU A 13 3.81 10.38 5.51
N PHE A 14 2.97 9.42 5.89
CA PHE A 14 3.27 8.42 6.90
C PHE A 14 3.94 7.20 6.26
N LEU A 15 5.27 7.16 6.35
CA LEU A 15 6.13 6.12 5.78
C LEU A 15 5.99 4.74 6.45
N GLY A 16 5.58 4.71 7.72
CA GLY A 16 5.57 3.49 8.52
C GLY A 16 6.98 2.91 8.69
N CYS A 17 7.13 1.58 8.63
CA CYS A 17 8.40 0.92 8.93
C CYS A 17 9.02 0.20 7.73
N VAL A 18 8.21 -0.50 6.93
CA VAL A 18 8.73 -1.37 5.86
C VAL A 18 9.18 -0.57 4.65
N ILE A 19 8.46 0.50 4.28
CA ILE A 19 8.84 1.38 3.17
C ILE A 19 10.24 1.97 3.42
N PRO A 20 10.49 2.77 4.48
CA PRO A 20 11.75 3.48 4.59
C PRO A 20 12.94 2.54 4.90
N ASN A 21 12.70 1.41 5.58
CA ASN A 21 13.78 0.56 6.08
C ASN A 21 14.01 -0.72 5.27
N ARG A 22 13.16 -1.06 4.30
CA ARG A 22 13.29 -2.27 3.47
C ARG A 22 13.10 -1.96 2.00
N TYR A 23 12.00 -1.29 1.67
CA TYR A 23 11.64 -0.99 0.28
C TYR A 23 11.58 0.53 0.03
N PRO A 24 12.69 1.28 0.16
CA PRO A 24 12.70 2.74 -0.02
C PRO A 24 12.37 3.18 -1.45
N MET A 25 12.46 2.27 -2.44
CA MET A 25 11.95 2.50 -3.79
C MET A 25 10.45 2.78 -3.82
N ILE A 26 9.67 2.19 -2.90
CA ILE A 26 8.23 2.46 -2.81
C ILE A 26 8.01 3.91 -2.40
N GLU A 27 8.72 4.41 -1.38
CA GLU A 27 8.66 5.82 -0.99
C GLU A 27 9.00 6.74 -2.15
N ARG A 28 10.10 6.42 -2.85
CA ARG A 28 10.52 7.23 -3.99
C ARG A 28 9.43 7.31 -5.06
N SER A 29 8.83 6.17 -5.43
CA SER A 29 7.75 6.15 -6.42
C SER A 29 6.48 6.89 -5.96
N ILE A 30 6.13 6.83 -4.67
CA ILE A 30 4.99 7.57 -4.12
C ILE A 30 5.25 9.07 -4.26
N ARG A 31 6.43 9.53 -3.85
CA ARG A 31 6.79 10.95 -3.91
C ARG A 31 6.82 11.47 -5.35
N ASP A 32 7.50 10.77 -6.25
CA ASP A 32 7.61 11.21 -7.66
C ASP A 32 6.24 11.23 -8.35
N VAL A 33 5.38 10.22 -8.13
CA VAL A 33 4.02 10.20 -8.73
C VAL A 33 3.12 11.30 -8.17
N PHE A 34 3.12 11.50 -6.85
CA PHE A 34 2.28 12.54 -6.25
C PHE A 34 2.78 13.95 -6.61
N ASP A 35 4.08 14.16 -6.77
CA ASP A 35 4.66 15.42 -7.26
C ASP A 35 4.24 15.73 -8.71
N GLU A 36 4.31 14.76 -9.62
CA GLU A 36 3.82 14.92 -11.01
C GLU A 36 2.32 15.24 -11.03
N LEU A 37 1.53 14.65 -10.13
CA LEU A 37 0.10 14.93 -9.96
C LEU A 37 -0.18 16.24 -9.19
N GLY A 38 0.84 17.06 -8.93
CA GLY A 38 0.70 18.39 -8.32
C GLY A 38 0.36 18.38 -6.82
N ALA A 39 0.58 17.26 -6.12
CA ALA A 39 0.33 17.16 -4.69
C ALA A 39 1.52 17.64 -3.84
N GLU A 40 1.23 18.40 -2.79
CA GLU A 40 2.18 18.75 -1.75
C GLU A 40 2.28 17.61 -0.73
N ILE A 41 3.44 16.95 -0.69
CA ILE A 41 3.75 15.89 0.25
C ILE A 41 4.64 16.42 1.38
N LEU A 42 4.06 16.50 2.58
CA LEU A 42 4.74 16.95 3.81
C LEU A 42 5.38 15.76 4.53
N GLU A 43 6.52 16.01 5.16
CA GLU A 43 7.15 15.05 6.06
C GLU A 43 6.40 14.93 7.38
N MET A 44 6.48 13.77 8.02
CA MET A 44 5.99 13.58 9.39
C MET A 44 7.16 13.35 10.35
N PRO A 45 7.95 14.39 10.69
CA PRO A 45 9.12 14.23 11.54
C PRO A 45 8.72 13.65 12.90
N GLY A 46 9.42 12.59 13.30
CA GLY A 46 9.14 11.88 14.55
C GLY A 46 7.96 10.91 14.48
N ALA A 47 7.30 10.72 13.33
CA ALA A 47 6.37 9.61 13.14
C ALA A 47 7.09 8.27 13.43
N ALA A 48 6.41 7.39 14.18
CA ALA A 48 6.96 6.11 14.60
C ALA A 48 6.26 4.96 13.87
N CYS A 49 6.29 3.75 14.45
CA CYS A 49 5.39 2.69 14.00
C CYS A 49 3.93 3.13 14.14
N CYS A 50 3.06 2.67 13.22
CA CYS A 50 1.66 3.09 13.16
C CYS A 50 0.84 2.98 14.47
N PRO A 51 0.96 1.97 15.35
CA PRO A 51 1.78 0.77 15.39
C PRO A 51 1.13 -0.47 14.74
N ALA A 52 1.93 -1.50 14.43
CA ALA A 52 1.47 -2.66 13.66
C ALA A 52 0.33 -3.41 14.38
N PRO A 53 -0.87 -3.52 13.78
CA PRO A 53 -2.06 -3.99 14.49
C PRO A 53 -1.98 -5.49 14.81
N GLY A 54 -1.27 -6.27 14.00
CA GLY A 54 -1.08 -7.71 14.25
C GLY A 54 -0.36 -8.03 15.56
N VAL A 55 0.40 -7.07 16.12
CA VAL A 55 1.09 -7.24 17.41
C VAL A 55 0.46 -6.32 18.46
N PHE A 56 0.48 -5.01 18.23
CA PHE A 56 0.10 -4.04 19.27
C PHE A 56 -1.39 -4.10 19.61
N ARG A 57 -2.28 -4.17 18.61
CA ARG A 57 -3.72 -4.28 18.86
C ARG A 57 -4.09 -5.62 19.50
N ALA A 58 -3.39 -6.69 19.10
CA ALA A 58 -3.55 -8.02 19.69
C ALA A 58 -3.09 -8.09 21.15
N PHE A 59 -2.07 -7.31 21.52
CA PHE A 59 -1.51 -7.30 22.88
C PHE A 59 -2.25 -6.33 23.80
N HIS A 60 -2.47 -5.09 23.36
CA HIS A 60 -3.07 -4.05 24.20
C HIS A 60 -3.68 -2.92 23.37
N ILE A 61 -5.01 -2.91 23.24
CA ILE A 61 -5.77 -1.94 22.45
C ILE A 61 -5.48 -0.48 22.87
N PRO A 62 -5.48 -0.10 24.16
CA PRO A 62 -5.21 1.29 24.55
C PRO A 62 -3.83 1.78 24.09
N THR A 63 -2.79 0.94 24.14
CA THR A 63 -1.46 1.31 23.65
C THR A 63 -1.45 1.48 22.13
N TRP A 64 -2.14 0.60 21.39
CA TRP A 64 -2.30 0.73 19.94
C TRP A 64 -2.99 2.06 19.59
N LEU A 65 -4.09 2.40 20.27
CA LEU A 65 -4.83 3.65 20.07
C LEU A 65 -3.99 4.90 20.40
N VAL A 66 -3.32 4.95 21.56
CA VAL A 66 -2.52 6.13 21.95
C VAL A 66 -1.41 6.41 20.94
N ILE A 67 -0.70 5.37 20.47
CA ILE A 67 0.39 5.54 19.50
C ILE A 67 -0.17 5.95 18.13
N ALA A 68 -1.30 5.37 17.69
CA ALA A 68 -1.96 5.77 16.45
C ALA A 68 -2.41 7.24 16.49
N ALA A 69 -3.11 7.65 17.55
CA ALA A 69 -3.55 9.03 17.76
C ALA A 69 -2.37 10.01 17.84
N ARG A 70 -1.25 9.61 18.48
CA ARG A 70 -0.01 10.38 18.49
C ARG A 70 0.50 10.61 17.06
N ASN A 71 0.53 9.58 16.21
CA ASN A 71 0.96 9.74 14.83
C ASN A 71 0.00 10.62 14.02
N ILE A 72 -1.31 10.47 14.20
CA ILE A 72 -2.30 11.34 13.54
C ILE A 72 -2.09 12.80 13.95
N SER A 73 -1.89 13.08 15.25
CA SER A 73 -1.66 14.45 15.73
C SER A 73 -0.46 15.17 15.08
N ILE A 74 0.55 14.43 14.60
CA ILE A 74 1.71 15.00 13.88
C ILE A 74 1.28 15.57 12.51
N ALA A 75 0.32 14.93 11.84
CA ALA A 75 -0.22 15.43 10.58
C ALA A 75 -1.19 16.60 10.82
N GLU A 76 -1.99 16.53 11.88
CA GLU A 76 -2.95 17.59 12.24
C GLU A 76 -2.25 18.91 12.58
N GLU A 77 -1.09 18.87 13.23
CA GLU A 77 -0.22 20.04 13.48
C GLU A 77 0.23 20.74 12.19
N GLN A 78 0.22 20.03 11.06
CA GLN A 78 0.60 20.54 9.75
C GLN A 78 -0.61 20.88 8.86
N GLU A 79 -1.82 20.75 9.41
CA GLU A 79 -3.08 21.00 8.71
C GLU A 79 -3.23 20.14 7.45
N ALA A 80 -2.86 18.85 7.54
CA ALA A 80 -2.91 17.92 6.43
C ALA A 80 -3.40 16.52 6.85
N SER A 81 -4.04 15.82 5.92
CA SER A 81 -4.41 14.41 6.08
C SER A 81 -3.17 13.51 6.12
N PRO A 82 -3.02 12.62 7.11
CA PRO A 82 -2.02 11.57 7.05
C PRO A 82 -2.25 10.69 5.82
N LEU A 83 -1.25 10.50 4.98
CA LEU A 83 -1.29 9.66 3.79
C LEU A 83 -0.30 8.52 3.93
N THR A 84 -0.72 7.29 3.68
CA THR A 84 0.17 6.14 3.78
C THR A 84 0.04 5.20 2.59
N GLY A 85 1.19 4.69 2.13
CA GLY A 85 1.27 3.67 1.08
C GLY A 85 1.15 2.24 1.59
N CYS A 86 0.61 2.02 2.80
CA CYS A 86 0.58 0.69 3.42
C CYS A 86 -0.79 0.36 3.98
N ASN A 87 -1.40 -0.73 3.52
CA ASN A 87 -2.67 -1.23 4.06
C ASN A 87 -2.62 -1.45 5.59
N GLY A 88 -1.49 -1.94 6.12
CA GLY A 88 -1.34 -2.16 7.56
C GLY A 88 -1.36 -0.85 8.37
N CYS A 89 -0.63 0.16 7.89
CA CYS A 89 -0.60 1.48 8.51
C CYS A 89 -1.95 2.20 8.34
N TYR A 90 -2.55 2.11 7.15
CA TYR A 90 -3.87 2.65 6.88
C TYR A 90 -4.92 2.03 7.80
N GLY A 91 -4.95 0.70 7.92
CA GLY A 91 -5.85 0.02 8.86
C GLY A 91 -5.68 0.50 10.30
N THR A 92 -4.44 0.68 10.77
CA THR A 92 -4.22 1.23 12.11
C THR A 92 -4.73 2.67 12.25
N LEU A 93 -4.28 3.58 11.38
CA LEU A 93 -4.58 5.01 11.52
C LEU A 93 -6.07 5.27 11.28
N ARG A 94 -6.66 4.65 10.25
CA ARG A 94 -8.08 4.80 9.90
C ARG A 94 -8.99 4.20 10.96
N ASP A 95 -8.72 2.98 11.42
CA ASP A 95 -9.55 2.36 12.46
C ASP A 95 -9.49 3.19 13.75
N ALA A 96 -8.29 3.62 14.18
CA ALA A 96 -8.15 4.47 15.36
C ALA A 96 -8.88 5.82 15.22
N TRP A 97 -8.84 6.43 14.03
CA TRP A 97 -9.60 7.65 13.75
C TRP A 97 -11.11 7.41 13.88
N CYS A 98 -11.66 6.37 13.24
CA CYS A 98 -13.08 6.02 13.37
C CYS A 98 -13.47 5.73 14.83
N ASP A 99 -12.69 4.89 15.51
CA ASP A 99 -12.94 4.49 16.90
C ASP A 99 -13.01 5.70 17.84
N LEU A 100 -12.10 6.67 17.68
CA LEU A 100 -12.06 7.88 18.52
C LEU A 100 -13.14 8.90 18.17
N GLU A 101 -13.55 9.01 16.91
CA GLU A 101 -14.68 9.87 16.53
C GLU A 101 -16.03 9.33 17.03
N GLU A 102 -16.19 8.01 17.06
CA GLU A 102 -17.40 7.36 17.56
C GLU A 102 -17.44 7.26 19.10
N ASN A 103 -16.29 7.39 19.77
CA ASN A 103 -16.17 7.23 21.22
C ASN A 103 -15.54 8.47 21.91
N PRO A 104 -16.34 9.52 22.23
CA PRO A 104 -15.84 10.73 22.86
C PRO A 104 -15.14 10.52 24.22
N LYS A 105 -15.55 9.48 24.97
CA LYS A 105 -14.94 9.14 26.26
C LYS A 105 -13.52 8.63 26.08
N GLU A 106 -13.33 7.70 25.15
CA GLU A 106 -12.01 7.17 24.81
C GLU A 106 -11.13 8.25 24.18
N LYS A 107 -11.67 9.09 23.29
CA LYS A 107 -10.97 10.27 22.76
C LYS A 107 -10.47 11.21 23.85
N LYS A 108 -11.24 11.40 24.93
CA LYS A 108 -10.81 12.20 26.09
C LYS A 108 -9.63 11.52 26.81
N GLU A 109 -9.74 10.23 27.10
CA GLU A 109 -8.69 9.46 27.80
C GLU A 109 -7.38 9.42 27.00
N ILE A 110 -7.44 9.18 25.69
CA ILE A 110 -6.27 9.23 24.81
C ILE A 110 -5.61 10.61 24.85
N ASN A 111 -6.39 11.69 24.84
CA ASN A 111 -5.86 13.04 24.96
C ASN A 111 -5.25 13.34 26.34
N GLU A 112 -5.71 12.70 27.42
CA GLU A 112 -5.04 12.78 28.73
C GLU A 112 -3.64 12.17 28.68
N TYR A 113 -3.44 11.07 27.93
CA TYR A 113 -2.09 10.52 27.70
C TYR A 113 -1.23 11.40 26.79
N LEU A 114 -1.79 11.89 25.67
CA LEU A 114 -1.06 12.73 24.73
C LEU A 114 -0.62 14.07 25.35
N SER A 115 -1.42 14.64 26.24
CA SER A 115 -1.08 15.91 26.90
C SER A 115 0.21 15.83 27.73
N LYS A 116 0.55 14.65 28.27
CA LYS A 116 1.81 14.41 29.00
C LYS A 116 3.06 14.58 28.15
N ILE A 117 2.92 14.52 26.82
CA ILE A 117 4.00 14.73 25.85
C ILE A 117 3.75 15.98 25.00
N GLY A 118 2.86 16.88 25.45
CA GLY A 118 2.57 18.14 24.76
C GLY A 118 1.81 17.98 23.44
N ARG A 119 1.07 16.88 23.25
CA ARG A 119 0.30 16.60 22.02
C ARG A 119 -1.20 16.54 22.28
N LYS A 120 -1.99 16.76 21.24
CA LYS A 120 -3.45 16.64 21.27
C LYS A 120 -3.95 16.10 19.93
N TYR A 121 -4.80 15.09 19.98
CA TYR A 121 -5.57 14.55 18.86
C TYR A 121 -6.91 15.28 18.75
N THR A 122 -7.22 15.79 17.56
CA THR A 122 -8.46 16.52 17.27
C THR A 122 -9.44 15.72 16.41
N GLY A 123 -8.96 14.86 15.52
CA GLY A 123 -9.77 14.08 14.58
C GLY A 123 -10.17 14.83 13.31
N ASN A 124 -9.65 16.04 13.10
CA ASN A 124 -10.07 16.92 12.01
C ASN A 124 -9.59 16.46 10.62
N TYR A 125 -8.54 15.65 10.57
CA TYR A 125 -7.92 15.21 9.33
C TYR A 125 -8.00 13.70 9.18
N GLU A 126 -8.76 13.26 8.17
CA GLU A 126 -8.93 11.84 7.85
C GLU A 126 -7.60 11.21 7.42
N PRO A 127 -7.18 10.07 8.01
CA PRO A 127 -6.10 9.25 7.48
C PRO A 127 -6.49 8.57 6.17
N LYS A 128 -5.64 8.69 5.15
CA LYS A 128 -5.89 8.19 3.79
C LYS A 128 -4.84 7.18 3.33
N HIS A 129 -5.27 6.29 2.46
CA HIS A 129 -4.37 5.43 1.68
C HIS A 129 -3.94 6.13 0.39
N VAL A 130 -2.74 5.87 -0.16
CA VAL A 130 -2.34 6.43 -1.47
C VAL A 130 -3.34 6.11 -2.58
N VAL A 131 -3.87 4.90 -2.60
CA VAL A 131 -4.94 4.49 -3.54
C VAL A 131 -6.24 5.26 -3.29
N GLN A 132 -6.57 5.58 -2.03
CA GLN A 132 -7.74 6.42 -1.71
C GLN A 132 -7.55 7.84 -2.25
N ALA A 133 -6.37 8.43 -2.07
CA ALA A 133 -6.08 9.76 -2.60
C ALA A 133 -6.12 9.77 -4.14
N LEU A 134 -5.44 8.82 -4.79
CA LEU A 134 -5.45 8.69 -6.26
C LEU A 134 -6.88 8.50 -6.80
N TYR A 135 -7.67 7.63 -6.19
CA TYR A 135 -8.96 7.24 -6.74
C TYR A 135 -10.11 8.18 -6.36
N LEU A 136 -10.19 8.62 -5.10
CA LEU A 136 -11.32 9.42 -4.59
C LEU A 136 -11.05 10.92 -4.55
N ASP A 137 -9.82 11.33 -4.24
CA ASP A 137 -9.50 12.76 -4.15
C ASP A 137 -9.14 13.32 -5.53
N MET A 138 -8.26 12.64 -6.26
CA MET A 138 -7.78 13.06 -7.59
C MET A 138 -8.73 12.60 -8.70
N GLY A 139 -9.12 11.32 -8.68
CA GLY A 139 -10.01 10.73 -9.66
C GLY A 139 -9.31 10.25 -10.93
N LEU A 140 -9.85 9.18 -11.53
CA LEU A 140 -9.27 8.54 -12.71
C LEU A 140 -9.17 9.49 -13.92
N ASP A 141 -10.14 10.37 -14.10
CA ASP A 141 -10.16 11.32 -15.22
C ASP A 141 -8.99 12.30 -15.13
N TYR A 142 -8.71 12.83 -13.93
CA TYR A 142 -7.55 13.69 -13.69
C TYR A 142 -6.23 12.95 -13.96
N ILE A 143 -6.08 11.73 -13.41
CA ILE A 143 -4.84 10.95 -13.56
C ILE A 143 -4.62 10.54 -15.02
N ARG A 144 -5.69 10.31 -15.80
CA ARG A 144 -5.60 9.92 -17.22
C ARG A 144 -4.80 10.90 -18.05
N ASP A 145 -4.92 12.20 -17.76
CA ASP A 145 -4.23 13.26 -18.50
C ASP A 145 -2.69 13.22 -18.30
N PHE A 146 -2.22 12.51 -17.27
CA PHE A 146 -0.80 12.31 -16.99
C PHE A 146 -0.24 11.00 -17.58
N ILE A 147 -1.10 10.10 -18.07
CA ILE A 147 -0.67 8.84 -18.67
C ILE A 147 -0.14 9.11 -20.09
N LYS A 148 1.16 8.92 -20.28
CA LYS A 148 1.87 9.15 -21.55
C LYS A 148 2.00 7.88 -22.38
N TYR A 149 2.14 6.73 -21.72
CA TYR A 149 2.33 5.44 -22.35
C TYR A 149 1.31 4.43 -21.82
N GLN A 150 0.85 3.55 -22.71
CA GLN A 150 -0.11 2.50 -22.39
C GLN A 150 0.42 1.13 -22.75
N PHE A 151 0.33 0.18 -21.82
CA PHE A 151 0.64 -1.21 -22.08
C PHE A 151 -0.37 -1.80 -23.08
N LYS A 152 0.08 -2.73 -23.92
CA LYS A 152 -0.76 -3.37 -24.94
C LYS A 152 -1.32 -4.70 -24.44
N ASP A 153 -0.51 -5.46 -23.70
CA ASP A 153 -0.89 -6.81 -23.25
C ASP A 153 -0.25 -7.21 -21.92
N LEU A 154 0.15 -6.25 -21.07
CA LEU A 154 0.65 -6.57 -19.72
C LEU A 154 -0.49 -7.16 -18.87
N LYS A 155 -0.35 -8.42 -18.46
CA LYS A 155 -1.31 -9.15 -17.63
C LYS A 155 -0.95 -9.03 -16.15
N VAL A 156 -1.82 -8.38 -15.39
CA VAL A 156 -1.56 -8.04 -14.00
C VAL A 156 -2.41 -8.88 -13.05
N ALA A 157 -1.75 -9.53 -12.09
CA ALA A 157 -2.40 -10.04 -10.89
C ALA A 157 -2.51 -8.91 -9.85
N VAL A 158 -3.70 -8.32 -9.73
CA VAL A 158 -3.96 -7.31 -8.71
C VAL A 158 -4.12 -7.96 -7.34
N HIS A 159 -3.33 -7.51 -6.36
CA HIS A 159 -3.44 -7.85 -4.96
C HIS A 159 -3.85 -6.63 -4.13
N TYR A 160 -5.16 -6.52 -3.86
CA TYR A 160 -5.73 -5.47 -3.00
C TYR A 160 -5.15 -5.48 -1.59
N GLY A 161 -4.97 -6.67 -1.01
CA GLY A 161 -4.71 -6.84 0.42
C GLY A 161 -5.93 -6.54 1.29
N CYS A 162 -5.89 -6.98 2.55
CA CYS A 162 -7.10 -7.07 3.37
C CYS A 162 -7.52 -5.72 3.98
N HIS A 163 -6.57 -4.97 4.53
CA HIS A 163 -6.88 -3.82 5.40
C HIS A 163 -7.27 -2.55 4.65
N ILE A 164 -7.09 -2.50 3.31
CA ILE A 164 -7.61 -1.38 2.52
C ILE A 164 -9.12 -1.49 2.30
N VAL A 165 -9.66 -2.71 2.20
CA VAL A 165 -11.10 -2.96 1.96
C VAL A 165 -11.89 -3.31 3.21
N LYS A 166 -11.24 -3.79 4.27
CA LYS A 166 -11.89 -4.27 5.50
C LYS A 166 -11.33 -3.60 6.77
N PRO A 167 -12.16 -3.39 7.82
CA PRO A 167 -13.60 -3.66 7.85
C PRO A 167 -14.39 -2.63 7.04
N SER A 168 -15.40 -3.05 6.28
CA SER A 168 -15.97 -2.28 5.16
C SER A 168 -16.79 -1.06 5.58
N ASP A 169 -17.29 -1.04 6.81
CA ASP A 169 -17.95 0.09 7.48
C ASP A 169 -16.98 1.25 7.75
N LYS A 170 -15.68 0.95 7.96
CA LYS A 170 -14.64 1.97 8.23
C LYS A 170 -13.84 2.35 6.98
N ARG A 171 -14.30 1.95 5.80
CA ARG A 171 -13.61 2.18 4.53
C ARG A 171 -14.49 2.96 3.56
N PRO A 172 -13.92 3.86 2.75
CA PRO A 172 -14.68 4.76 1.88
C PRO A 172 -15.13 4.09 0.57
N TRP A 173 -15.23 2.76 0.53
CA TRP A 173 -15.50 1.99 -0.70
C TRP A 173 -16.97 1.57 -0.84
N GLY A 174 -17.88 2.26 -0.16
CA GLY A 174 -19.32 1.99 -0.24
C GLY A 174 -19.72 0.55 0.16
N GLY A 175 -18.97 -0.07 1.07
CA GLY A 175 -19.23 -1.46 1.48
C GLY A 175 -18.76 -2.53 0.49
N GLN A 176 -18.04 -2.17 -0.58
CA GLN A 176 -17.51 -3.14 -1.55
C GLN A 176 -16.21 -3.78 -1.05
N TYR A 177 -16.29 -5.03 -0.56
CA TYR A 177 -15.12 -5.80 -0.11
C TYR A 177 -15.02 -7.20 -0.74
N GLU A 178 -16.09 -7.70 -1.36
CA GLU A 178 -16.11 -8.98 -2.08
C GLU A 178 -15.66 -8.84 -3.53
N CYS A 179 -16.01 -7.73 -4.19
CA CYS A 179 -15.64 -7.44 -5.58
C CYS A 179 -15.29 -5.95 -5.78
N PRO A 180 -14.31 -5.37 -5.04
CA PRO A 180 -13.85 -4.02 -5.30
C PRO A 180 -13.23 -3.90 -6.70
N THR A 181 -13.34 -2.72 -7.33
CA THR A 181 -12.77 -2.44 -8.66
C THR A 181 -11.71 -1.34 -8.65
N PHE A 182 -11.61 -0.53 -7.60
CA PHE A 182 -10.81 0.70 -7.61
C PHE A 182 -9.31 0.51 -7.92
N LEU A 183 -8.70 -0.61 -7.51
CA LEU A 183 -7.29 -0.88 -7.78
C LEU A 183 -7.11 -1.48 -9.17
N ASP A 184 -8.09 -2.26 -9.63
CA ASP A 184 -8.14 -2.77 -11.00
C ASP A 184 -8.24 -1.63 -12.00
N GLU A 185 -9.13 -0.68 -11.75
CA GLU A 185 -9.33 0.50 -12.61
C GLU A 185 -8.10 1.41 -12.66
N LEU A 186 -7.37 1.58 -11.54
CA LEU A 186 -6.08 2.28 -11.54
C LEU A 186 -5.01 1.55 -12.36
N VAL A 187 -4.98 0.22 -12.32
CA VAL A 187 -4.08 -0.59 -13.16
C VAL A 187 -4.47 -0.47 -14.62
N GLU A 188 -5.76 -0.60 -14.94
CA GLU A 188 -6.30 -0.54 -16.30
C GLU A 188 -6.16 0.84 -16.94
N LEU A 189 -6.08 1.91 -16.13
CA LEU A 189 -5.75 3.26 -16.60
C LEU A 189 -4.41 3.30 -17.38
N THR A 190 -3.49 2.40 -17.06
CA THR A 190 -2.18 2.28 -17.74
C THR A 190 -2.22 1.43 -19.01
N GLY A 191 -3.39 0.93 -19.43
CA GLY A 191 -3.54 -0.02 -20.53
C GLY A 191 -3.23 -1.48 -20.16
N ALA A 192 -2.71 -1.74 -18.97
CA ALA A 192 -2.53 -3.09 -18.44
C ALA A 192 -3.88 -3.78 -18.21
N LYS A 193 -3.90 -5.11 -18.21
CA LYS A 193 -5.12 -5.91 -18.03
C LYS A 193 -5.13 -6.52 -16.64
N SER A 194 -6.09 -6.14 -15.80
CA SER A 194 -6.28 -6.81 -14.52
C SER A 194 -6.91 -8.18 -14.74
N ILE A 195 -6.14 -9.25 -14.51
CA ILE A 195 -6.58 -10.60 -14.79
C ILE A 195 -7.40 -11.13 -13.61
N PRO A 196 -8.62 -11.65 -13.85
CA PRO A 196 -9.35 -12.39 -12.82
C PRO A 196 -8.62 -13.70 -12.53
N TYR A 197 -8.43 -13.99 -11.25
CA TYR A 197 -7.87 -15.27 -10.81
C TYR A 197 -8.65 -15.79 -9.60
N LYS A 198 -8.57 -17.10 -9.41
CA LYS A 198 -9.24 -17.78 -8.29
C LYS A 198 -8.81 -17.17 -6.96
N ASP A 199 -9.78 -16.91 -6.09
CA ASP A 199 -9.57 -16.34 -4.74
C ASP A 199 -8.79 -15.01 -4.74
N LYS A 200 -9.04 -14.15 -5.74
CA LYS A 200 -8.40 -12.83 -5.90
C LYS A 200 -8.31 -12.01 -4.62
N TYR A 201 -9.38 -12.00 -3.83
CA TYR A 201 -9.49 -11.20 -2.61
C TYR A 201 -9.03 -11.90 -1.32
N MET A 202 -8.47 -13.12 -1.43
CA MET A 202 -7.91 -13.83 -0.27
C MET A 202 -6.65 -13.14 0.28
N CYS A 203 -6.38 -13.37 1.56
CA CYS A 203 -5.21 -12.87 2.28
C CYS A 203 -3.91 -13.40 1.67
N CYS A 204 -2.83 -12.61 1.72
CA CYS A 204 -1.48 -13.10 1.40
C CYS A 204 -0.88 -13.99 2.50
N GLY A 205 -1.52 -14.12 3.66
CA GLY A 205 -1.05 -14.93 4.79
C GLY A 205 -0.17 -14.20 5.80
N ALA A 206 0.29 -12.99 5.51
CA ALA A 206 1.28 -12.33 6.38
C ALA A 206 0.69 -11.61 7.60
N GLY A 207 -0.51 -11.05 7.45
CA GLY A 207 -1.15 -10.19 8.46
C GLY A 207 -1.40 -10.86 9.80
N GLY A 208 -1.80 -10.10 10.81
CA GLY A 208 -2.08 -10.65 12.15
C GLY A 208 -0.87 -11.29 12.83
N ALA A 209 0.34 -10.87 12.45
CA ALA A 209 1.62 -11.45 12.88
C ALA A 209 1.85 -12.94 12.48
N VAL A 210 1.01 -13.51 11.61
CA VAL A 210 1.12 -14.91 11.18
C VAL A 210 2.45 -15.18 10.47
N ARG A 211 2.95 -14.26 9.63
CA ARG A 211 4.29 -14.38 9.01
C ARG A 211 5.40 -14.62 10.03
N THR A 212 5.30 -13.98 11.20
CA THR A 212 6.32 -14.04 12.25
C THR A 212 6.09 -15.22 13.19
N ALA A 213 4.84 -15.52 13.53
CA ALA A 213 4.50 -16.52 14.53
C ALA A 213 4.38 -17.94 13.96
N VAL A 214 3.85 -18.10 12.75
CA VAL A 214 3.54 -19.39 12.13
C VAL A 214 3.86 -19.33 10.63
N LYS A 215 5.16 -19.35 10.30
CA LYS A 215 5.68 -19.08 8.96
C LYS A 215 5.13 -20.02 7.89
N GLU A 216 4.96 -21.29 8.21
CA GLU A 216 4.42 -22.31 7.31
C GLU A 216 2.97 -21.98 6.91
N VAL A 217 2.15 -21.52 7.85
CA VAL A 217 0.78 -21.09 7.55
C VAL A 217 0.78 -19.87 6.64
N ALA A 218 1.62 -18.86 6.92
CA ALA A 218 1.74 -17.70 6.04
C ALA A 218 2.20 -18.11 4.62
N ALA A 219 3.14 -19.04 4.53
CA ALA A 219 3.66 -19.56 3.27
C ALA A 219 2.61 -20.36 2.49
N ASP A 220 1.73 -21.13 3.14
CA ASP A 220 0.68 -21.88 2.46
C ASP A 220 -0.33 -20.96 1.76
N PHE A 221 -0.79 -19.90 2.45
CA PHE A 221 -1.64 -18.87 1.84
C PHE A 221 -0.97 -18.19 0.65
N THR A 222 0.33 -17.93 0.76
CA THR A 222 1.12 -17.35 -0.34
C THR A 222 1.24 -18.32 -1.51
N ARG A 223 1.49 -19.61 -1.24
CA ARG A 223 1.54 -20.68 -2.24
C ARG A 223 0.23 -20.77 -3.02
N GLU A 224 -0.90 -20.78 -2.32
CA GLU A 224 -2.23 -20.84 -2.96
C GLU A 224 -2.46 -19.62 -3.87
N LYS A 225 -2.21 -18.39 -3.39
CA LYS A 225 -2.32 -17.20 -4.24
C LYS A 225 -1.41 -17.24 -5.46
N LEU A 226 -0.14 -17.59 -5.28
CA LEU A 226 0.83 -17.66 -6.38
C LEU A 226 0.45 -18.74 -7.40
N THR A 227 -0.12 -19.85 -6.94
CA THR A 227 -0.64 -20.91 -7.82
C THR A 227 -1.79 -20.38 -8.67
N ASN A 228 -2.79 -19.74 -8.05
CA ASN A 228 -3.93 -19.15 -8.76
C ASN A 228 -3.51 -18.06 -9.75
N MET A 229 -2.52 -17.22 -9.39
CA MET A 229 -1.95 -16.20 -10.26
C MET A 229 -1.21 -16.81 -11.46
N ARG A 230 -0.40 -17.85 -11.23
CA ARG A 230 0.30 -18.58 -12.30
C ARG A 230 -0.67 -19.26 -13.26
N GLU A 231 -1.69 -19.93 -12.73
CA GLU A 231 -2.72 -20.59 -13.55
C GLU A 231 -3.50 -19.60 -14.42
N ALA A 232 -3.66 -18.36 -13.94
CA ALA A 232 -4.26 -17.27 -14.70
C ALA A 232 -3.31 -16.65 -15.76
N GLY A 233 -2.03 -17.05 -15.78
CA GLY A 233 -1.06 -16.61 -16.80
C GLY A 233 -0.70 -15.13 -16.71
N VAL A 234 -0.48 -14.62 -15.49
CA VAL A 234 -0.09 -13.22 -15.25
C VAL A 234 1.41 -12.99 -15.43
N ASP A 235 1.78 -11.77 -15.83
CA ASP A 235 3.17 -11.35 -16.03
C ASP A 235 3.77 -10.70 -14.77
N VAL A 236 2.94 -10.04 -13.96
CA VAL A 236 3.37 -9.26 -12.79
C VAL A 236 2.30 -9.22 -11.72
N ILE A 237 2.72 -9.16 -10.46
CA ILE A 237 1.85 -8.89 -9.31
C ILE A 237 1.91 -7.39 -9.01
N ILE A 238 0.74 -6.75 -8.93
CA ILE A 238 0.63 -5.36 -8.47
C ILE A 238 -0.06 -5.32 -7.12
N ASP A 239 0.62 -4.74 -6.14
CA ASP A 239 0.08 -4.53 -4.79
C ASP A 239 0.10 -3.05 -4.40
N CYS A 240 -0.55 -2.75 -3.28
CA CYS A 240 -0.55 -1.44 -2.67
C CYS A 240 -0.18 -1.50 -1.17
N CYS A 241 0.56 -2.53 -0.75
CA CYS A 241 0.95 -2.75 0.65
C CYS A 241 2.37 -3.33 0.76
N PRO A 242 3.33 -2.63 1.37
CA PRO A 242 4.70 -3.09 1.56
C PRO A 242 4.83 -4.40 2.33
N PHE A 243 3.87 -4.73 3.21
CA PHE A 243 3.87 -6.00 3.92
C PHE A 243 3.38 -7.15 3.03
N CYS A 244 2.43 -6.88 2.13
CA CYS A 244 2.03 -7.82 1.10
C CYS A 244 3.13 -7.96 0.04
N HIS A 245 3.77 -6.85 -0.33
CA HIS A 245 4.95 -6.81 -1.20
C HIS A 245 6.04 -7.73 -0.67
N LEU A 246 6.45 -7.57 0.59
CA LEU A 246 7.43 -8.47 1.23
C LEU A 246 6.99 -9.93 1.19
N GLN A 247 5.71 -10.21 1.46
CA GLN A 247 5.20 -11.58 1.47
C GLN A 247 5.15 -12.20 0.07
N LEU A 248 4.83 -11.43 -0.97
CA LEU A 248 4.75 -11.91 -2.34
C LEU A 248 6.11 -11.89 -3.04
N ASP A 249 7.06 -11.10 -2.56
CA ASP A 249 8.43 -11.02 -3.05
C ASP A 249 9.32 -12.08 -2.37
N LEU A 250 9.70 -11.86 -1.09
CA LEU A 250 10.50 -12.82 -0.33
C LEU A 250 9.76 -14.15 -0.11
N GLY A 251 8.44 -14.13 0.06
CA GLY A 251 7.68 -15.36 0.29
C GLY A 251 7.65 -16.29 -0.92
N GLN A 252 7.95 -15.85 -2.15
CA GLN A 252 8.16 -16.76 -3.27
C GLN A 252 9.36 -17.67 -3.02
N LEU A 253 10.48 -17.14 -2.53
CA LEU A 253 11.65 -17.95 -2.17
C LEU A 253 11.34 -18.94 -1.03
N GLU A 254 10.56 -18.49 -0.05
CA GLU A 254 10.14 -19.32 1.08
C GLU A 254 9.21 -20.45 0.63
N VAL A 255 8.22 -20.16 -0.21
CA VAL A 255 7.32 -21.16 -0.80
C VAL A 255 8.09 -22.16 -1.66
N ASN A 256 9.01 -21.66 -2.50
CA ASN A 256 9.88 -22.50 -3.33
C ASN A 256 10.73 -23.46 -2.50
N SER A 257 11.09 -23.07 -1.28
CA SER A 257 11.84 -23.93 -0.36
C SER A 257 10.95 -24.89 0.43
N ILE A 258 9.85 -24.40 1.01
CA ILE A 258 8.98 -25.15 1.94
C ILE A 258 8.13 -26.18 1.18
N TYR A 259 7.62 -25.80 0.01
CA TYR A 259 6.64 -26.57 -0.76
C TYR A 259 7.17 -27.10 -2.09
N LYS A 260 8.50 -27.23 -2.23
CA LYS A 260 9.17 -27.68 -3.46
C LYS A 260 8.59 -28.96 -4.08
N ASP A 261 8.09 -29.88 -3.25
CA ASP A 261 7.55 -31.18 -3.68
C ASP A 261 6.05 -31.10 -4.03
N MET A 262 5.40 -29.96 -3.74
CA MET A 262 3.98 -29.69 -4.01
C MET A 262 3.77 -28.68 -5.13
N ILE A 263 4.79 -27.85 -5.41
CA ILE A 263 4.76 -26.89 -6.51
C ILE A 263 5.52 -27.53 -7.69
N GLY A 264 5.04 -27.32 -8.91
CA GLY A 264 5.77 -27.76 -10.11
C GLY A 264 7.05 -26.95 -10.29
N GLU A 265 7.02 -25.97 -11.18
CA GLU A 265 8.14 -25.04 -11.34
C GLU A 265 8.23 -24.03 -10.15
N PRO A 266 9.42 -23.57 -9.76
CA PRO A 266 9.59 -22.49 -8.79
C PRO A 266 8.87 -21.20 -9.21
N PHE A 267 8.27 -20.48 -8.26
CA PHE A 267 7.69 -19.16 -8.50
C PHE A 267 8.78 -18.10 -8.70
N SER A 268 8.58 -17.23 -9.68
CA SER A 268 9.44 -16.07 -9.98
C SER A 268 8.65 -14.96 -10.67
N ILE A 269 7.43 -14.68 -10.18
CA ILE A 269 6.55 -13.64 -10.71
C ILE A 269 7.03 -12.28 -10.15
N PRO A 270 7.37 -11.29 -10.99
CA PRO A 270 7.73 -9.95 -10.55
C PRO A 270 6.66 -9.34 -9.63
N VAL A 271 7.09 -8.61 -8.60
CA VAL A 271 6.20 -7.88 -7.68
C VAL A 271 6.53 -6.39 -7.80
N VAL A 272 5.52 -5.59 -8.14
CA VAL A 272 5.67 -4.15 -8.40
C VAL A 272 4.59 -3.39 -7.62
N TYR A 273 4.95 -2.25 -7.06
CA TYR A 273 4.01 -1.44 -6.29
C TYR A 273 3.20 -0.52 -7.22
N ILE A 274 1.93 -0.24 -6.89
CA ILE A 274 1.00 0.50 -7.76
C ILE A 274 1.54 1.85 -8.27
N THR A 275 2.22 2.64 -7.43
CA THR A 275 2.80 3.93 -7.88
C THR A 275 4.00 3.75 -8.80
N GLN A 276 4.71 2.60 -8.76
CA GLN A 276 5.74 2.32 -9.75
C GLN A 276 5.13 2.01 -11.11
N LEU A 277 4.02 1.26 -11.17
CA LEU A 277 3.29 1.03 -12.42
C LEU A 277 2.76 2.34 -13.01
N LEU A 278 2.08 3.16 -12.20
CA LEU A 278 1.56 4.46 -12.62
C LEU A 278 2.68 5.38 -13.11
N GLY A 279 3.78 5.48 -12.37
CA GLY A 279 4.92 6.33 -12.75
C GLY A 279 5.53 5.93 -14.09
N VAL A 280 5.65 4.62 -14.37
CA VAL A 280 6.14 4.14 -15.67
C VAL A 280 5.18 4.57 -16.79
N ALA A 281 3.87 4.41 -16.59
CA ALA A 281 2.86 4.83 -17.55
C ALA A 281 2.80 6.38 -17.73
N MET A 282 3.16 7.15 -16.70
CA MET A 282 3.35 8.61 -16.76
C MET A 282 4.66 9.03 -17.47
N GLY A 283 5.45 8.06 -17.92
CA GLY A 283 6.70 8.27 -18.64
C GLY A 283 7.88 8.66 -17.77
N MET A 284 7.84 8.34 -16.47
CA MET A 284 8.97 8.54 -15.57
C MET A 284 10.05 7.48 -15.81
N ASP A 285 11.31 7.86 -15.60
CA ASP A 285 12.44 6.94 -15.68
C ASP A 285 12.31 5.82 -14.62
N PRO A 286 12.37 4.52 -15.01
CA PRO A 286 12.38 3.40 -14.07
C PRO A 286 13.45 3.50 -12.96
N ASN A 287 14.59 4.15 -13.22
CA ASN A 287 15.61 4.44 -12.20
C ASN A 287 15.06 5.38 -11.12
N ARG A 288 14.30 6.42 -11.51
CA ARG A 288 13.67 7.35 -10.57
C ARG A 288 12.62 6.63 -9.73
N LEU A 289 11.88 5.70 -10.30
CA LEU A 289 10.86 4.90 -9.60
C LEU A 289 11.44 3.78 -8.71
N GLY A 290 12.76 3.68 -8.64
CA GLY A 290 13.48 2.65 -7.88
C GLY A 290 13.15 1.22 -8.34
N LEU A 291 12.77 1.05 -9.62
CA LEU A 291 12.64 -0.24 -10.29
C LEU A 291 14.00 -0.76 -10.77
N ILE A 292 15.01 0.10 -10.83
CA ILE A 292 16.39 -0.29 -11.11
C ILE A 292 17.23 0.13 -9.91
N LYS A 293 18.15 -0.74 -9.48
CA LYS A 293 19.02 -0.47 -8.34
C LYS A 293 19.93 0.71 -8.65
N ASN A 294 19.66 1.85 -8.02
CA ASN A 294 20.52 3.03 -8.03
C ASN A 294 21.34 3.09 -6.72
N HIS A 295 22.59 3.56 -6.81
CA HIS A 295 23.52 3.66 -5.67
C HIS A 295 23.03 4.59 -4.55
N GLU A 296 22.10 5.49 -4.84
CA GLU A 296 21.56 6.48 -3.90
C GLU A 296 20.49 5.93 -2.94
N LEU A 297 19.91 4.76 -3.22
CA LEU A 297 18.88 4.16 -2.37
C LEU A 297 19.46 3.02 -1.51
N SER A 298 19.56 3.24 -0.20
CA SER A 298 19.94 2.22 0.78
C SER A 298 18.74 1.36 1.17
N GLY A 299 18.53 0.24 0.48
CA GLY A 299 17.41 -0.68 0.73
C GLY A 299 17.72 -2.13 0.39
N VAL A 300 16.76 -3.01 0.64
CA VAL A 300 16.86 -4.41 0.23
C VAL A 300 16.48 -4.48 -1.25
N SER A 301 17.35 -5.05 -2.09
CA SER A 301 17.00 -5.30 -3.49
C SER A 301 15.83 -6.30 -3.54
N PRO A 302 14.92 -6.21 -4.53
CA PRO A 302 13.84 -7.19 -4.69
C PRO A 302 14.39 -8.62 -4.64
N PHE A 303 13.68 -9.51 -3.93
CA PHE A 303 14.10 -10.90 -3.77
C PHE A 303 13.78 -11.73 -5.01
N THR A 304 12.68 -11.39 -5.68
CA THR A 304 12.31 -11.88 -7.00
C THR A 304 12.75 -10.88 -8.07
N SER A 305 13.30 -11.39 -9.18
CA SER A 305 13.74 -10.52 -10.26
C SER A 305 12.57 -9.76 -10.88
N ILE A 306 12.72 -8.45 -10.99
CA ILE A 306 11.79 -7.58 -11.73
C ILE A 306 12.23 -7.36 -13.18
N GLN A 307 13.32 -8.00 -13.63
CA GLN A 307 13.81 -7.89 -15.01
C GLN A 307 12.75 -8.28 -16.06
N PRO A 308 11.95 -9.35 -15.89
CA PRO A 308 10.90 -9.67 -16.86
C PRO A 308 9.88 -8.55 -17.03
N PHE A 309 9.53 -7.83 -15.95
CA PHE A 309 8.67 -6.66 -16.02
C PHE A 309 9.36 -5.49 -16.75
N LEU A 310 10.64 -5.23 -16.47
CA LEU A 310 11.41 -4.18 -17.15
C LEU A 310 11.57 -4.44 -18.66
N ASP A 311 11.73 -5.71 -19.06
CA ASP A 311 11.79 -6.10 -20.46
C ASP A 311 10.46 -5.81 -21.16
N ILE A 312 9.33 -6.07 -20.51
CA ILE A 312 7.99 -5.71 -21.01
C ILE A 312 7.81 -4.19 -21.09
N VAL A 313 8.27 -3.43 -20.08
CA VAL A 313 8.23 -1.96 -20.12
C VAL A 313 9.00 -1.43 -21.32
N LYS A 314 10.19 -1.98 -21.58
CA LYS A 314 11.02 -1.60 -22.73
C LYS A 314 10.39 -1.99 -24.07
N ASP A 315 9.70 -3.12 -24.15
CA ASP A 315 9.07 -3.59 -25.38
C ASP A 315 7.75 -2.87 -25.69
N GLN A 316 6.98 -2.51 -24.66
CA GLN A 316 5.62 -1.98 -24.83
C GLN A 316 5.53 -0.46 -24.72
N LEU A 317 6.44 0.21 -24.00
CA LEU A 317 6.33 1.64 -23.67
C LEU A 317 7.48 2.52 -24.17
N ILE A 318 8.57 1.93 -24.67
CA ILE A 318 9.72 2.64 -25.27
C ILE A 318 9.73 2.36 -26.77
#